data_AF-A0A8H5IRS3-F1
#
_entry.id   AF-A0A8H5IRS3-F1
#
_cell.length_a   1.000
_cell.length_b   1.000
_cell.length_c   1.000
_cell.angle_alpha   90.00
_cell.angle_beta   90.00
_cell.angle_gamma   90.00
#
_symmetry.space_group_name_H-M   'P 1'
#
loop_
_entity.id
_entity.type
_entity.pdbx_description
1 polymer ?
#
loop_
_entity_poly.entity_id
_entity_poly.type
_entity_poly.pdbx_seq_one_letter_code
_entity_poly.pdbx_strand_id
1 'polypeptide(L)'
;MSSPTDTFSREEVRSHTTDESLWCIIDSTVYDLTDFVDAHPGGETVLKQVAGQDATTAFYNLHRHEVLTKYKDLAVGTIEGEKPQVITPQPGDLSKVPYAEPLWLAEPFRSPYYKDSHRRLQRKLREFVDSELYAEAQECEATGRYISQKMIDRMSELGILHMRIGPGKHLHGVDLMWGAVKSEEFD
;
A
#
# COMPACT_ATOMS: atom_id res chain seq x y z
N MET A 1 -10.03 6.26 -14.13
CA MET A 1 -11.22 6.15 -13.26
C MET A 1 -11.65 7.57 -12.95
N SER A 2 -12.95 7.88 -13.07
CA SER A 2 -13.43 9.26 -12.92
C SER A 2 -13.31 9.67 -11.47
N SER A 3 -12.62 10.77 -11.19
CA SER A 3 -12.68 11.41 -9.87
C SER A 3 -14.14 11.76 -9.56
N PRO A 4 -14.55 11.71 -8.28
CA PRO A 4 -15.84 12.24 -7.85
C PRO A 4 -16.05 13.63 -8.46
N THR A 5 -17.20 13.83 -9.11
CA THR A 5 -17.44 15.06 -9.89
C THR A 5 -17.92 16.21 -9.01
N ASP A 6 -18.42 15.87 -7.82
CA ASP A 6 -18.92 16.85 -6.87
C ASP A 6 -17.78 17.54 -6.13
N THR A 7 -17.99 18.83 -5.87
CA THR A 7 -17.02 19.70 -5.20
C THR A 7 -17.68 20.29 -3.96
N PHE A 8 -16.98 20.27 -2.84
CA PHE A 8 -17.48 20.69 -1.54
C PHE A 8 -16.60 21.79 -0.96
N SER A 9 -17.20 22.67 -0.16
CA SER A 9 -16.43 23.59 0.68
C SER A 9 -16.01 22.91 1.98
N ARG A 10 -14.91 23.36 2.61
CA ARG A 10 -14.55 22.85 3.95
C ARG A 10 -15.63 23.12 4.99
N GLU A 11 -16.38 24.22 4.86
CA GLU A 11 -17.45 24.54 5.81
C GLU A 11 -18.64 23.59 5.68
N GLU A 12 -18.93 23.15 4.45
CA GLU A 12 -19.94 22.13 4.21
C GLU A 12 -19.55 20.83 4.89
N VAL A 13 -18.34 20.31 4.63
CA VAL A 13 -17.85 19.08 5.29
C VAL A 13 -17.87 19.20 6.82
N ARG A 14 -17.54 20.37 7.38
CA ARG A 14 -17.57 20.62 8.84
C ARG A 14 -18.95 20.44 9.48
N SER A 15 -20.03 20.47 8.70
CA SER A 15 -21.37 20.21 9.22
C SER A 15 -21.69 18.72 9.39
N HIS A 16 -20.92 17.83 8.76
CA HIS A 16 -21.11 16.36 8.79
C HIS A 16 -20.32 15.72 9.95
N THR A 17 -20.87 15.87 11.17
CA THR A 17 -20.22 15.43 12.42
C THR A 17 -21.02 14.42 13.25
N THR A 18 -22.17 13.95 12.76
CA THR A 18 -23.06 13.04 13.51
C THR A 18 -23.00 11.61 13.01
N ASP A 19 -23.54 10.66 13.77
CA ASP A 19 -23.54 9.23 13.40
C ASP A 19 -24.36 8.97 12.12
N GLU A 20 -25.37 9.80 11.84
CA GLU A 20 -26.18 9.75 10.63
C GLU A 20 -25.60 10.56 9.45
N SER A 21 -24.47 11.23 9.66
CA SER A 21 -23.83 12.13 8.69
C SER A 21 -22.39 12.39 9.10
N LEU A 22 -21.50 11.44 8.81
CA LEU A 22 -20.09 11.46 9.23
C LEU A 22 -19.17 11.52 8.02
N TRP A 23 -18.63 12.70 7.74
CA TRP A 23 -17.67 12.88 6.64
C TRP A 23 -16.29 13.26 7.15
N CYS A 24 -15.26 13.02 6.35
CA CYS A 24 -13.93 13.57 6.59
C CYS A 24 -13.20 13.88 5.28
N ILE A 25 -12.16 14.69 5.38
CA ILE A 25 -11.26 14.99 4.25
C ILE A 25 -9.98 14.18 4.43
N ILE A 26 -9.54 13.51 3.37
CA ILE A 26 -8.21 12.93 3.28
C ILE A 26 -7.55 13.45 2.00
N ASP A 27 -6.43 14.14 2.18
CA ASP A 27 -5.77 14.97 1.18
C ASP A 27 -6.71 16.09 0.67
N SER A 28 -7.23 15.96 -0.55
CA SER A 28 -8.23 16.87 -1.11
C SER A 28 -9.57 16.19 -1.40
N THR A 29 -9.74 14.92 -0.99
CA THR A 29 -10.92 14.11 -1.30
C THR A 29 -11.81 14.01 -0.07
N VAL A 30 -13.12 14.18 -0.27
CA VAL A 30 -14.15 14.05 0.76
C VAL A 30 -14.66 12.61 0.76
N TYR A 31 -14.67 12.00 1.95
CA TYR A 31 -15.16 10.65 2.18
C TYR A 31 -16.41 10.69 3.06
N ASP A 32 -17.47 10.03 2.61
CA ASP A 32 -18.62 9.74 3.44
C ASP A 32 -18.40 8.39 4.15
N LEU A 33 -18.29 8.46 5.47
CA LEU A 33 -18.02 7.31 6.31
C LEU A 33 -19.27 6.84 7.07
N THR A 34 -20.44 7.45 6.84
CA THR A 34 -21.68 7.23 7.61
C THR A 34 -22.03 5.74 7.72
N ASP A 35 -22.05 5.02 6.59
CA ASP A 35 -22.34 3.58 6.57
C ASP A 35 -21.13 2.69 6.90
N PHE A 36 -19.93 3.29 6.99
CA PHE A 36 -18.67 2.59 7.25
C PHE A 36 -18.24 2.65 8.72
N VAL A 37 -18.84 3.50 9.55
CA VAL A 37 -18.43 3.75 10.94
C VAL A 37 -18.26 2.44 11.73
N ASP A 38 -19.25 1.56 11.68
CA ASP A 38 -19.26 0.28 12.40
C ASP A 38 -18.34 -0.77 11.77
N ALA A 39 -18.01 -0.63 10.49
CA ALA A 39 -17.14 -1.53 9.75
C ALA A 39 -15.65 -1.15 9.87
N HIS A 40 -15.34 0.01 10.46
CA HIS A 40 -13.97 0.49 10.56
C HIS A 40 -13.11 -0.39 11.47
N PRO A 41 -12.04 -1.04 10.97
CA PRO A 41 -11.21 -1.93 11.78
C PRO A 41 -10.53 -1.26 12.98
N GLY A 42 -10.31 0.06 12.93
CA GLY A 42 -9.76 0.84 14.03
C GLY A 42 -10.79 1.27 15.08
N GLY A 43 -12.07 0.90 14.90
CA GLY A 43 -13.20 1.25 15.75
C GLY A 43 -13.87 2.58 15.37
N GLU A 44 -15.12 2.75 15.77
CA GLU A 44 -15.93 3.95 15.46
C GLU A 44 -15.41 5.22 16.15
N THR A 45 -14.87 5.10 17.37
CA THR A 45 -14.50 6.25 18.21
C THR A 45 -13.49 7.17 17.53
N VAL A 46 -12.53 6.60 16.80
CA VAL A 46 -11.51 7.39 16.10
C VAL A 46 -12.07 8.13 14.89
N LEU A 47 -13.09 7.58 14.22
CA LEU A 47 -13.77 8.26 13.12
C LEU A 47 -14.61 9.43 13.63
N LYS A 48 -15.34 9.23 14.72
CA LYS A 48 -16.12 10.31 15.38
C LYS A 48 -15.23 11.47 15.83
N GLN A 49 -13.97 11.22 16.20
CA GLN A 49 -13.01 12.27 16.57
C GLN A 49 -12.56 13.15 15.40
N VAL A 50 -12.56 12.62 14.17
CA VAL A 50 -12.14 13.34 12.95
C VAL A 50 -13.32 13.70 12.05
N ALA A 51 -14.55 13.49 12.52
CA ALA A 51 -15.75 13.84 11.79
C ALA A 51 -15.78 15.35 11.48
N GLY A 52 -16.16 15.69 10.25
CA GLY A 52 -16.17 17.04 9.69
C GLY A 52 -14.80 17.70 9.55
N GLN A 53 -13.70 16.95 9.69
CA GLN A 53 -12.34 17.50 9.74
C GLN A 53 -11.44 16.95 8.62
N ASP A 54 -10.29 17.60 8.49
CA ASP A 54 -9.16 17.10 7.72
C ASP A 54 -8.42 16.03 8.51
N ALA A 55 -8.65 14.77 8.14
CA ALA A 55 -8.09 13.59 8.77
C ALA A 55 -6.78 13.15 8.11
N THR A 56 -6.21 13.92 7.15
CA THR A 56 -5.06 13.50 6.34
C THR A 56 -3.90 12.99 7.19
N THR A 57 -3.44 13.79 8.15
CA THR A 57 -2.33 13.43 9.03
C THR A 57 -2.66 12.21 9.89
N ALA A 58 -3.89 12.16 10.44
CA ALA A 58 -4.33 11.04 11.26
C ALA A 58 -4.38 9.73 10.45
N PHE A 59 -4.86 9.80 9.22
CA PHE A 59 -4.92 8.67 8.29
C PHE A 59 -3.53 8.14 7.98
N TYR A 60 -2.62 8.97 7.47
CA TYR A 60 -1.28 8.52 7.03
C TYR A 60 -0.34 8.12 8.18
N ASN A 61 -0.67 8.48 9.43
CA ASN A 61 0.03 7.97 10.59
C ASN A 61 -0.25 6.48 10.87
N LEU A 62 -1.36 5.94 10.35
CA LEU A 62 -1.81 4.57 10.66
C LEU A 62 -2.08 3.72 9.42
N HIS A 63 -2.38 4.35 8.28
CA HIS A 63 -2.88 3.69 7.08
C HIS A 63 -2.01 3.99 5.88
N ARG A 64 -1.81 2.96 5.04
CA ARG A 64 -1.18 3.12 3.74
C ARG A 64 -2.19 3.68 2.72
N HIS A 65 -1.70 4.33 1.67
CA HIS A 65 -2.56 4.97 0.67
C HIS A 65 -3.50 3.98 -0.04
N GLU A 66 -3.08 2.74 -0.22
CA GLU A 66 -3.81 1.66 -0.87
C GLU A 66 -5.14 1.33 -0.17
N VAL A 67 -5.27 1.67 1.12
CA VAL A 67 -6.54 1.56 1.85
C VAL A 67 -7.62 2.42 1.19
N LEU A 68 -7.28 3.63 0.72
CA LEU A 68 -8.21 4.49 -0.01
C LEU A 68 -8.55 3.94 -1.40
N THR A 69 -7.65 3.16 -2.00
CA THR A 69 -7.95 2.46 -3.27
C THR A 69 -8.97 1.35 -3.05
N LYS A 70 -8.88 0.64 -1.91
CA LYS A 70 -9.86 -0.39 -1.52
C LYS A 70 -11.23 0.21 -1.20
N TYR A 71 -11.27 1.34 -0.48
CA TYR A 71 -12.50 2.02 -0.07
C TYR A 71 -12.84 3.24 -0.94
N LYS A 72 -12.47 3.19 -2.23
CA LYS A 72 -12.68 4.29 -3.17
C LYS A 72 -14.16 4.69 -3.32
N ASP A 73 -15.07 3.75 -3.07
CA ASP A 73 -16.51 3.97 -3.21
C ASP A 73 -17.08 4.85 -2.09
N LEU A 74 -16.32 5.07 -1.00
CA LEU A 74 -16.66 6.04 0.05
C LEU A 74 -16.32 7.49 -0.36
N ALA A 75 -15.55 7.69 -1.44
CA ALA A 75 -15.19 9.02 -1.90
C ALA A 75 -16.37 9.69 -2.62
N VAL A 76 -16.90 10.76 -2.03
CA VAL A 76 -18.10 11.47 -2.53
C VAL A 76 -17.78 12.75 -3.28
N GLY A 77 -16.58 13.32 -3.13
CA GLY A 77 -16.22 14.58 -3.79
C GLY A 77 -14.79 15.01 -3.55
N THR A 78 -14.49 16.24 -3.95
CA THR A 78 -13.21 16.90 -3.65
C THR A 78 -13.43 18.29 -3.06
N ILE A 79 -12.43 18.86 -2.39
CA ILE A 79 -12.52 20.22 -1.84
C ILE A 79 -12.27 21.25 -2.94
N GLU A 80 -13.14 22.27 -2.99
CA GLU A 80 -13.09 23.33 -4.00
C GLU A 80 -11.73 24.06 -3.99
N GLY A 81 -11.09 24.13 -5.16
CA GLY A 81 -9.82 24.84 -5.35
C GLY A 81 -8.58 24.12 -4.80
N GLU A 82 -8.74 22.96 -4.16
CA GLU A 82 -7.63 22.16 -3.66
C GLU A 82 -7.16 21.11 -4.68
N LYS A 83 -5.85 20.86 -4.68
CA LYS A 83 -5.23 19.81 -5.51
C LYS A 83 -4.68 18.73 -4.60
N PRO A 84 -4.73 17.45 -5.01
CA PRO A 84 -4.12 16.36 -4.27
C PRO A 84 -2.63 16.65 -4.03
N GLN A 85 -2.21 16.58 -2.77
CA GLN A 85 -0.82 16.76 -2.36
C GLN A 85 -0.13 15.42 -2.14
N VAL A 86 -0.89 14.34 -1.92
CA VAL A 86 -0.31 13.03 -1.62
C VAL A 86 0.04 12.29 -2.90
N ILE A 87 1.32 11.94 -3.00
CA ILE A 87 1.86 11.12 -4.09
C ILE A 87 1.34 9.68 -3.91
N THR A 88 0.57 9.19 -4.89
CA THR A 88 0.20 7.77 -4.97
C THR A 88 1.47 6.91 -5.06
N PRO A 89 1.66 5.94 -4.14
CA PRO A 89 2.81 5.05 -4.18
C PRO A 89 2.89 4.32 -5.52
N GLN A 90 4.10 4.17 -6.04
CA GLN A 90 4.39 3.32 -7.20
C GLN A 90 4.77 1.91 -6.73
N PRO A 91 4.58 0.88 -7.58
CA PRO A 91 5.07 -0.47 -7.29
C PRO A 91 6.54 -0.45 -6.86
N GLY A 92 6.85 -1.06 -5.72
CA GLY A 92 8.19 -1.08 -5.15
C GLY A 92 8.52 0.04 -4.16
N ASP A 93 7.66 1.04 -3.99
CA ASP A 93 7.88 2.12 -3.01
C ASP A 93 7.86 1.60 -1.56
N LEU A 94 8.55 2.34 -0.69
CA LEU A 94 8.50 2.11 0.75
C LEU A 94 7.29 2.83 1.34
N SER A 95 6.64 2.18 2.32
CA SER A 95 5.57 2.83 3.07
C SER A 95 6.11 4.01 3.88
N LYS A 96 5.40 5.14 3.80
CA LYS A 96 5.64 6.31 4.65
C LYS A 96 4.95 6.22 6.01
N VAL A 97 4.12 5.20 6.22
CA VAL A 97 3.44 4.98 7.49
C VAL A 97 4.49 4.67 8.55
N PRO A 98 4.49 5.39 9.69
CA PRO A 98 5.43 5.14 10.77
C PRO A 98 5.49 3.66 11.17
N TYR A 99 6.69 3.10 11.24
CA TYR A 99 6.96 1.71 11.63
C TYR A 99 6.37 0.63 10.71
N ALA A 100 5.78 0.99 9.57
CA ALA A 100 5.29 0.02 8.58
C ALA A 100 6.40 -0.61 7.73
N GLU A 101 7.62 -0.09 7.86
CA GLU A 101 8.83 -0.59 7.20
C GLU A 101 9.90 -0.95 8.24
N PRO A 102 10.73 -1.97 7.97
CA PRO A 102 11.93 -2.19 8.74
C PRO A 102 12.78 -0.92 8.81
N LEU A 103 13.23 -0.55 10.02
CA LEU A 103 13.91 0.73 10.25
C LEU A 103 15.11 0.95 9.33
N TRP A 104 15.87 -0.09 9.00
CA TRP A 104 17.04 0.00 8.10
C TRP A 104 16.73 0.31 6.62
N LEU A 105 15.45 0.32 6.25
CA LEU A 105 14.96 0.80 4.95
C LEU A 105 14.53 2.26 4.98
N ALA A 106 14.20 2.81 6.16
CA ALA A 106 13.72 4.17 6.33
C ALA A 106 14.86 5.14 6.66
N GLU A 107 14.86 6.32 6.04
CA GLU A 107 15.82 7.37 6.38
C GLU A 107 15.59 7.90 7.81
N PRO A 108 16.66 8.30 8.54
CA PRO A 108 18.08 8.27 8.16
C PRO A 108 18.80 6.96 8.53
N PHE A 109 18.07 5.92 8.96
CA PHE A 109 18.68 4.72 9.54
C PHE A 109 19.36 3.85 8.48
N ARG A 110 20.52 3.27 8.85
CA ARG A 110 21.29 2.37 7.99
C ARG A 110 21.81 1.19 8.81
N SER A 111 21.79 0.00 8.22
CA SER A 111 22.38 -1.20 8.80
C SER A 111 23.69 -1.55 8.09
N PRO A 112 24.77 -1.88 8.81
CA PRO A 112 26.01 -2.36 8.19
C PRO A 112 25.87 -3.74 7.53
N TYR A 113 24.82 -4.50 7.88
CA TYR A 113 24.53 -5.81 7.32
C TYR A 113 23.60 -5.75 6.10
N TYR A 114 22.81 -4.68 5.96
CA TYR A 114 21.89 -4.51 4.84
C TYR A 114 22.58 -3.67 3.76
N LYS A 115 23.15 -4.35 2.75
CA LYS A 115 23.96 -3.76 1.67
C LYS A 115 23.09 -3.29 0.48
N ASP A 116 23.73 -2.75 -0.55
CA ASP A 116 23.03 -2.31 -1.76
C ASP A 116 22.43 -3.46 -2.56
N SER A 117 23.05 -4.66 -2.56
CA SER A 117 22.48 -5.88 -3.14
C SER A 117 21.10 -6.19 -2.56
N HIS A 118 20.98 -6.16 -1.22
CA HIS A 118 19.73 -6.37 -0.51
C HIS A 118 18.65 -5.35 -0.91
N ARG A 119 19.00 -4.06 -1.05
CA ARG A 119 18.06 -3.00 -1.48
C ARG A 119 17.58 -3.22 -2.91
N ARG A 120 18.46 -3.60 -3.82
CA ARG A 120 18.07 -3.91 -5.21
C ARG A 120 17.12 -5.09 -5.26
N LEU A 121 17.44 -6.16 -4.52
CA LEU A 121 16.59 -7.34 -4.43
C LEU A 121 15.22 -7.01 -3.85
N GLN A 122 15.18 -6.32 -2.71
CA GLN A 122 13.95 -5.95 -2.03
C GLN A 122 13.04 -5.10 -2.93
N ARG A 123 13.60 -4.11 -3.64
CA ARG A 123 12.82 -3.28 -4.57
C ARG A 123 12.19 -4.12 -5.67
N LYS A 124 12.96 -4.98 -6.33
CA LYS A 124 12.44 -5.84 -7.41
C LYS A 124 11.44 -6.86 -6.92
N LEU A 125 11.63 -7.41 -5.72
CA LEU A 125 10.67 -8.34 -5.13
C LEU A 125 9.34 -7.63 -4.84
N ARG A 126 9.38 -6.39 -4.34
CA ARG A 126 8.16 -5.59 -4.15
C ARG A 126 7.48 -5.24 -5.47
N GLU A 127 8.23 -4.78 -6.46
CA GLU A 127 7.68 -4.54 -7.81
C GLU A 127 6.96 -5.78 -8.35
N PHE A 128 7.56 -6.97 -8.22
CA PHE A 128 6.92 -8.24 -8.59
C PHE A 128 5.64 -8.51 -7.79
N VAL A 129 5.68 -8.32 -6.47
CA VAL A 129 4.51 -8.53 -5.61
C VAL A 129 3.37 -7.61 -6.04
N ASP A 130 3.65 -6.31 -6.15
CA ASP A 130 2.64 -5.28 -6.41
C ASP A 130 2.06 -5.39 -7.84
N SER A 131 2.88 -5.77 -8.83
CA SER A 131 2.48 -5.76 -10.24
C SER A 131 2.04 -7.12 -10.81
N GLU A 132 2.57 -8.23 -10.30
CA GLU A 132 2.29 -9.57 -10.85
C GLU A 132 1.55 -10.48 -9.85
N LEU A 133 1.98 -10.52 -8.58
CA LEU A 133 1.48 -11.53 -7.61
C LEU A 133 0.19 -11.11 -6.90
N TYR A 134 0.06 -9.84 -6.51
CA TYR A 134 -0.93 -9.42 -5.51
C TYR A 134 -2.38 -9.70 -5.95
N ALA A 135 -2.71 -9.45 -7.21
CA ALA A 135 -4.06 -9.70 -7.73
C ALA A 135 -4.46 -11.18 -7.64
N GLU A 136 -3.58 -12.09 -8.05
CA GLU A 136 -3.82 -13.52 -7.94
C GLU A 136 -3.85 -13.98 -6.47
N ALA A 137 -3.00 -13.43 -5.61
CA ALA A 137 -3.02 -13.73 -4.19
C ALA A 137 -4.36 -13.36 -3.53
N GLN A 138 -4.92 -12.19 -3.85
CA GLN A 138 -6.24 -11.77 -3.37
C GLN A 138 -7.37 -12.69 -3.89
N GLU A 139 -7.30 -13.12 -5.14
CA GLU A 139 -8.26 -14.07 -5.70
C GLU A 139 -8.18 -15.44 -5.02
N CYS A 140 -6.97 -15.93 -4.74
CA CYS A 140 -6.75 -17.17 -3.99
C CYS A 140 -7.35 -17.10 -2.59
N GLU A 141 -7.13 -16.00 -1.87
CA GLU A 141 -7.71 -15.75 -0.55
C GLU A 141 -9.25 -15.75 -0.61
N ALA A 142 -9.84 -15.08 -1.59
CA ALA A 142 -11.29 -14.94 -1.71
C ALA A 142 -12.00 -16.24 -2.13
N THR A 143 -11.35 -17.07 -2.96
CA THR A 143 -11.97 -18.27 -3.56
C THR A 143 -11.52 -19.56 -2.90
N GLY A 144 -10.46 -19.54 -2.10
CA GLY A 144 -9.79 -20.72 -1.56
C GLY A 144 -9.02 -21.54 -2.60
N ARG A 145 -8.87 -21.05 -3.84
CA ARG A 145 -8.07 -21.74 -4.86
C ARG A 145 -6.58 -21.61 -4.56
N TYR A 146 -5.80 -22.53 -5.11
CA TYR A 146 -4.34 -22.45 -5.08
C TYR A 146 -3.82 -21.50 -6.17
N ILE A 147 -2.59 -21.03 -5.95
CA ILE A 147 -1.83 -20.25 -6.94
C ILE A 147 -1.66 -21.03 -8.24
N SER A 148 -1.75 -20.34 -9.38
CA SER A 148 -1.64 -20.95 -10.69
C SER A 148 -0.24 -21.53 -10.95
N GLN A 149 -0.16 -22.60 -11.75
CA GLN A 149 1.12 -23.12 -12.21
C GLN A 149 1.92 -22.06 -12.99
N LYS A 150 1.24 -21.21 -13.77
CA LYS A 150 1.86 -20.09 -14.48
C LYS A 150 2.61 -19.15 -13.54
N MET A 151 2.03 -18.82 -12.39
CA MET A 151 2.68 -17.96 -11.41
C MET A 151 3.84 -18.67 -10.70
N ILE A 152 3.71 -19.98 -10.42
CA ILE A 152 4.82 -20.80 -9.90
C ILE A 152 5.99 -20.80 -10.88
N ASP A 153 5.73 -21.04 -12.17
CA ASP A 153 6.75 -21.04 -13.22
C ASP A 153 7.41 -19.66 -13.31
N ARG A 154 6.60 -18.59 -13.26
CA ARG A 154 7.09 -17.21 -13.23
C ARG A 154 8.01 -16.93 -12.03
N MET A 155 7.62 -17.36 -10.83
CA MET A 155 8.47 -17.24 -9.64
C MET A 155 9.76 -18.06 -9.74
N SER A 156 9.72 -19.21 -10.44
CA SER A 156 10.90 -20.03 -10.72
C SER A 156 11.86 -19.33 -11.68
N GLU A 157 11.35 -18.79 -12.80
CA GLU A 157 12.10 -18.03 -13.80
C GLU A 157 12.82 -16.82 -13.19
N LEU A 158 12.16 -16.12 -12.26
CA LEU A 158 12.73 -14.97 -11.55
C LEU A 158 13.70 -15.35 -10.43
N GLY A 159 13.96 -16.65 -10.23
CA GLY A 159 14.86 -17.13 -9.18
C GLY A 159 14.28 -17.08 -7.76
N ILE A 160 13.02 -16.68 -7.57
CA ILE A 160 12.39 -16.55 -6.25
C ILE A 160 12.35 -17.89 -5.53
N LEU A 161 11.94 -18.95 -6.23
CA LEU A 161 11.89 -20.29 -5.65
C LEU A 161 13.29 -20.87 -5.37
N HIS A 162 14.29 -20.47 -6.16
CA HIS A 162 15.68 -20.89 -5.97
C HIS A 162 16.28 -20.26 -4.70
N MET A 163 16.02 -18.96 -4.47
CA MET A 163 16.48 -18.22 -3.28
C MET A 163 15.95 -18.79 -1.97
N ARG A 164 14.81 -19.50 -1.99
CA ARG A 164 14.19 -20.12 -0.79
C ARG A 164 15.06 -21.21 -0.14
N ILE A 165 16.02 -21.77 -0.88
CA ILE A 165 16.97 -22.78 -0.38
C ILE A 165 18.20 -22.12 0.29
N GLY A 166 18.28 -20.77 0.25
CA GLY A 166 19.41 -20.01 0.77
C GLY A 166 20.56 -19.91 -0.23
N PRO A 167 21.70 -19.32 0.17
CA PRO A 167 22.86 -19.16 -0.70
C PRO A 167 23.51 -20.51 -1.02
N GLY A 168 23.91 -20.71 -2.27
CA GLY A 168 24.57 -21.95 -2.68
C GLY A 168 24.78 -22.07 -4.19
N LYS A 169 25.48 -23.15 -4.58
CA LYS A 169 25.85 -23.42 -5.97
C LYS A 169 24.65 -23.60 -6.90
N HIS A 170 23.48 -23.93 -6.37
CA HIS A 170 22.23 -24.05 -7.14
C HIS A 170 21.75 -22.71 -7.70
N LEU A 171 22.23 -21.58 -7.18
CA LEU A 171 21.92 -20.25 -7.71
C LEU A 171 22.82 -19.87 -8.89
N HIS A 172 23.95 -20.57 -9.10
CA HIS A 172 24.91 -20.19 -10.14
C HIS A 172 24.30 -20.28 -11.53
N GLY A 173 24.35 -19.18 -12.28
CA GLY A 173 23.76 -19.09 -13.62
C GLY A 173 22.24 -18.82 -13.63
N VAL A 174 21.62 -18.56 -12.47
CA VAL A 174 20.23 -18.11 -12.36
C VAL A 174 20.20 -16.57 -12.27
N ASP A 175 19.41 -15.93 -13.14
CA ASP A 175 19.18 -14.48 -13.08
C ASP A 175 18.18 -14.15 -11.97
N LEU A 176 18.67 -13.75 -10.79
CA LEU A 176 17.81 -13.44 -9.65
C LEU A 176 17.11 -12.09 -9.86
N MET A 177 15.78 -12.12 -9.93
CA MET A 177 14.90 -10.95 -10.05
C MET A 177 15.30 -10.00 -11.19
N TRP A 178 15.27 -10.47 -12.44
CA TRP A 178 15.72 -9.71 -13.62
C TRP A 178 17.18 -9.22 -13.51
N GLY A 179 18.05 -10.01 -12.88
CA GLY A 179 19.46 -9.67 -12.68
C GLY A 179 19.70 -8.58 -11.63
N ALA A 180 18.74 -8.32 -10.74
CA ALA A 180 18.91 -7.34 -9.66
C ALA A 180 20.07 -7.69 -8.72
N VAL A 181 20.30 -8.99 -8.52
CA VAL A 181 21.35 -9.54 -7.67
C VAL A 181 22.01 -10.72 -8.39
N LYS A 182 23.34 -10.75 -8.36
CA LYS A 182 24.11 -11.89 -8.86
C LYS A 182 24.03 -13.03 -7.85
N SER A 183 24.07 -14.27 -8.33
CA SER A 183 24.02 -15.45 -7.47
C SER A 183 25.08 -15.48 -6.37
N GLU A 184 26.25 -14.91 -6.64
CA GLU A 184 27.39 -14.81 -5.73
C GLU A 184 27.25 -13.69 -4.70
N GLU A 185 26.33 -12.74 -4.94
CA GLU A 185 26.02 -11.62 -4.04
C GLU A 185 24.82 -11.91 -3.11
N PHE A 186 24.13 -13.05 -3.29
CA PHE A 186 23.00 -13.43 -2.47
C PHE A 186 23.47 -13.98 -1.11
N ASP A 187 23.14 -13.27 -0.02
CA ASP A 187 23.48 -13.58 1.37
C ASP A 187 22.29 -13.45 2.34
#